data_AF-A0AAE1CXK5-F1
#
_entry.id   AF-A0AAE1CXK5-F1
#
_cell.length_a   1.000
_cell.length_b   1.000
_cell.length_c   1.000
_cell.angle_alpha   90.00
_cell.angle_beta   90.00
_cell.angle_gamma   90.00
#
_symmetry.space_group_name_H-M   'P 1'
#
loop_
_entity.id
_entity.type
_entity.pdbx_description
1 polymer ?
#
loop_
_entity_poly.entity_id
_entity_poly.type
_entity_poly.pdbx_seq_one_letter_code
_entity_poly.pdbx_strand_id
1 'polypeptide(L)'
;LPWLQKLLTYTALHAGQSCAASILASIICNAQTPVQLSNFYNVKQGIEVGIPSVLQQTLQQVFNRLEALASPSLDCQPPVAKLPRLHSQVSTLTGTAAEREETSSSSSSSVKPCHPLPQLVPLRNLERITAAEKRKIKKKQISSSRLVKELQSHQASMVSFILFSDLSMQRCALSLVHMVGFPPSLGSALLTRLAGAVAHVYFSSLHRKAEMESLSIAKFSAQGGSKQAKASGKKEAHRKEGNSANCITRLCMSCIDQLSSLPFIRSLLLHYLVDGATYKEHCHLFGGKWTMSLFEPPSSSSSSANAEIILDSAEGSRLADNNSLLNENRQQGNSIALPRFHSSVYHGGVIRQIVKVASSHKSLPKNQVSANVLTLVETLWLCCKEFSHTAQSQPPQWRAPAALAGAASMPVVKTEAMDTDLRPKKAAISESSARTLGCVIVDILTLDSLYNDVNWQDPDFRKVTTERDILVWKRLADMPFLWSILQEFSSSCVFLYYVSPVLRSLVAVVMNHLEVSREARMKNCAQHYEAAVRLVYCLTQGSWISPPLSNVSELFPYVTPYEGYLLLLALWRYIKDKPPSEFETEVKERTCDGSHMLIVNSIIHANIDHMGHLCTRMFNM
;
A
#
# COMPACT_ATOMS: atom_id res chain seq x y z
N LEU A 1 -14.06 -44.43 -12.00
CA LEU A 1 -14.49 -45.82 -11.76
C LEU A 1 -14.48 -46.09 -10.25
N PRO A 2 -15.62 -46.41 -9.61
CA PRO A 2 -15.71 -46.61 -8.17
C PRO A 2 -14.79 -47.73 -7.64
N TRP A 3 -14.61 -48.81 -8.40
CA TRP A 3 -13.71 -49.91 -8.02
C TRP A 3 -12.25 -49.45 -7.90
N LEU A 4 -11.82 -48.52 -8.75
CA LEU A 4 -10.45 -47.99 -8.71
C LEU A 4 -10.23 -47.14 -7.46
N GLN A 5 -11.24 -46.39 -7.00
CA GLN A 5 -11.16 -45.65 -5.73
C GLN A 5 -10.98 -46.62 -4.56
N LYS A 6 -11.77 -47.72 -4.53
CA LYS A 6 -11.63 -48.76 -3.50
C LYS A 6 -10.26 -49.44 -3.53
N LEU A 7 -9.77 -49.76 -4.73
CA LEU A 7 -8.44 -50.35 -4.91
C LEU A 7 -7.34 -49.41 -4.39
N LEU A 8 -7.37 -48.13 -4.78
CA LEU A 8 -6.40 -47.14 -4.29
C LEU A 8 -6.44 -46.97 -2.77
N THR A 9 -7.64 -46.95 -2.18
CA THR A 9 -7.78 -46.90 -0.71
C THR A 9 -7.19 -48.15 -0.05
N TYR A 10 -7.48 -49.34 -0.57
CA TYR A 10 -6.92 -50.59 -0.04
C TYR A 10 -5.40 -50.64 -0.16
N THR A 11 -4.86 -50.31 -1.34
CA THR A 11 -3.41 -50.21 -1.56
C THR A 11 -2.77 -49.21 -0.61
N ALA A 12 -3.37 -48.04 -0.42
CA ALA A 12 -2.88 -47.03 0.51
C ALA A 12 -2.84 -47.53 1.95
N LEU A 13 -3.88 -48.24 2.40
CA LEU A 13 -3.95 -48.79 3.76
C LEU A 13 -2.90 -49.89 3.99
N HIS A 14 -2.66 -50.76 2.99
CA HIS A 14 -1.67 -51.84 3.09
C HIS A 14 -0.23 -51.39 2.91
N ALA A 15 0.03 -50.42 2.04
CA ALA A 15 1.39 -49.94 1.75
C ALA A 15 1.90 -48.88 2.76
N GLY A 16 1.05 -48.45 3.70
CA GLY A 16 1.41 -47.54 4.78
C GLY A 16 1.32 -46.05 4.44
N GLN A 17 1.62 -45.21 5.44
CA GLN A 17 1.34 -43.77 5.43
C GLN A 17 2.02 -43.02 4.27
N SER A 18 3.26 -43.36 3.92
CA SER A 18 4.02 -42.70 2.84
C SER A 18 3.39 -42.93 1.47
N CYS A 19 2.96 -44.17 1.18
CA CYS A 19 2.28 -44.51 -0.07
C CYS A 19 0.90 -43.84 -0.13
N ALA A 20 0.15 -43.90 0.97
CA ALA A 20 -1.14 -43.26 1.09
C ALA A 20 -1.07 -41.74 0.83
N ALA A 21 -0.07 -41.07 1.42
CA ALA A 21 0.20 -39.65 1.18
C ALA A 21 0.56 -39.36 -0.29
N SER A 22 1.38 -40.22 -0.90
CA SER A 22 1.80 -40.09 -2.31
C SER A 22 0.65 -40.24 -3.30
N ILE A 23 -0.28 -41.16 -3.02
CA ILE A 23 -1.51 -41.33 -3.80
C ILE A 23 -2.36 -40.07 -3.72
N LEU A 24 -2.65 -39.59 -2.50
CA LEU A 24 -3.47 -38.38 -2.30
C LEU A 24 -2.81 -37.13 -2.92
N ALA A 25 -1.51 -36.95 -2.73
CA ALA A 25 -0.74 -35.83 -3.29
C ALA A 25 -0.79 -35.87 -4.82
N SER A 26 -0.67 -37.05 -5.42
CA SER A 26 -0.74 -37.21 -6.87
C SER A 26 -2.13 -36.93 -7.43
N ILE A 27 -3.20 -37.23 -6.70
CA ILE A 27 -4.56 -36.81 -7.08
C ILE A 27 -4.66 -35.28 -7.06
N ILE A 28 -4.17 -34.62 -6.01
CA ILE A 28 -4.19 -33.15 -5.90
C ILE A 28 -3.36 -32.51 -7.02
N CYS A 29 -2.17 -33.02 -7.33
CA CYS A 29 -1.29 -32.42 -8.33
C CYS A 29 -1.83 -32.58 -9.77
N ASN A 30 -2.54 -33.66 -10.08
CA ASN A 30 -2.92 -34.00 -11.46
C ASN A 30 -4.40 -33.73 -11.78
N ALA A 31 -5.24 -33.39 -10.80
CA ALA A 31 -6.65 -33.14 -11.05
C ALA A 31 -6.85 -31.86 -11.88
N GLN A 32 -7.40 -31.99 -13.09
CA GLN A 32 -7.74 -30.86 -13.96
C GLN A 32 -9.18 -30.40 -13.74
N THR A 33 -10.07 -31.31 -13.34
CA THR A 33 -11.51 -31.04 -13.19
C THR A 33 -11.99 -31.14 -11.74
N PRO A 34 -13.07 -30.41 -11.36
CA PRO A 34 -13.68 -30.54 -10.04
C PRO A 34 -14.16 -31.96 -9.73
N VAL A 35 -14.57 -32.71 -10.77
CA VAL A 35 -14.98 -34.12 -10.62
C VAL A 35 -13.81 -34.99 -10.20
N GLN A 36 -12.61 -34.77 -10.75
CA GLN A 36 -11.41 -35.49 -10.30
C GLN A 36 -11.05 -35.16 -8.84
N LEU A 37 -11.31 -33.93 -8.38
CA LEU A 37 -11.15 -33.56 -6.97
C LEU A 37 -12.19 -34.24 -6.05
N SER A 38 -13.35 -34.66 -6.56
CA SER A 38 -14.27 -35.48 -5.77
C SER A 38 -13.67 -36.84 -5.41
N ASN A 39 -12.81 -37.40 -6.28
CA ASN A 39 -12.08 -38.62 -5.98
C ASN A 39 -11.14 -38.44 -4.79
N PHE A 40 -10.52 -37.27 -4.62
CA PHE A 40 -9.69 -36.96 -3.46
C PHE A 40 -10.49 -37.11 -2.16
N TYR A 41 -11.71 -36.57 -2.08
CA TYR A 41 -12.53 -36.69 -0.88
C TYR A 41 -12.91 -38.14 -0.55
N ASN A 42 -13.31 -38.91 -1.55
CA ASN A 42 -13.70 -40.31 -1.35
C ASN A 42 -12.50 -41.16 -0.88
N VAL A 43 -11.35 -41.01 -1.55
CA VAL A 43 -10.14 -41.76 -1.21
C VAL A 43 -9.57 -41.31 0.14
N LYS A 44 -9.54 -40.01 0.41
CA LYS A 44 -9.12 -39.42 1.69
C LYS A 44 -9.95 -40.00 2.84
N GLN A 45 -11.28 -39.99 2.73
CA GLN A 45 -12.16 -40.46 3.80
C GLN A 45 -11.90 -41.94 4.13
N GLY A 46 -11.69 -42.78 3.12
CA GLY A 46 -11.36 -44.19 3.35
C GLY A 46 -10.00 -44.40 4.00
N ILE A 47 -8.99 -43.60 3.62
CA ILE A 47 -7.63 -43.70 4.18
C ILE A 47 -7.57 -43.16 5.61
N GLU A 48 -8.21 -42.03 5.91
CA GLU A 48 -8.18 -41.39 7.23
C GLU A 48 -8.75 -42.28 8.35
N VAL A 49 -9.60 -43.25 8.01
CA VAL A 49 -10.11 -44.26 8.96
C VAL A 49 -8.99 -45.16 9.48
N GLY A 50 -8.04 -45.56 8.62
CA GLY A 50 -6.93 -46.42 9.01
C GLY A 50 -5.64 -45.66 9.35
N ILE A 51 -5.43 -44.47 8.76
CA ILE A 51 -4.20 -43.69 8.89
C ILE A 51 -4.57 -42.22 9.14
N PRO A 52 -4.83 -41.82 10.40
CA PRO A 52 -5.34 -40.48 10.70
C PRO A 52 -4.37 -39.38 10.23
N SER A 53 -3.07 -39.53 10.42
CA SER A 53 -2.04 -38.52 10.09
C SER A 53 -1.66 -38.41 8.61
N VAL A 54 -2.36 -39.09 7.69
CA VAL A 54 -1.99 -39.10 6.27
C VAL A 54 -2.01 -37.71 5.63
N LEU A 55 -2.90 -36.83 6.09
CA LEU A 55 -3.11 -35.52 5.47
C LEU A 55 -1.91 -34.57 5.64
N GLN A 56 -1.23 -34.63 6.78
CA GLN A 56 -0.03 -33.86 7.05
C GLN A 56 1.07 -34.21 6.05
N GLN A 57 1.36 -35.51 5.89
CA GLN A 57 2.37 -35.98 4.93
C GLN A 57 1.95 -35.72 3.47
N THR A 58 0.65 -35.81 3.18
CA THR A 58 0.10 -35.47 1.86
C THR A 58 0.40 -34.02 1.50
N LEU A 59 0.09 -33.08 2.39
CA LEU A 59 0.33 -31.65 2.15
C LEU A 59 1.82 -31.35 2.06
N GLN A 60 2.65 -31.93 2.92
CA GLN A 60 4.11 -31.81 2.81
C GLN A 60 4.61 -32.22 1.42
N GLN A 61 4.14 -33.35 0.88
CA GLN A 61 4.53 -33.78 -0.46
C GLN A 61 4.01 -32.86 -1.58
N VAL A 62 2.79 -32.31 -1.44
CA VAL A 62 2.25 -31.33 -2.39
C VAL A 62 3.08 -30.05 -2.38
N PHE A 63 3.45 -29.54 -1.20
CA PHE A 63 4.28 -28.35 -1.05
C PHE A 63 5.71 -28.58 -1.55
N ASN A 64 6.33 -29.72 -1.24
CA ASN A 64 7.66 -30.07 -1.79
C ASN A 64 7.64 -30.10 -3.33
N ARG A 65 6.57 -30.62 -3.94
CA ARG A 65 6.40 -30.61 -5.41
C ARG A 65 6.21 -29.19 -5.94
N LEU A 66 5.42 -28.35 -5.26
CA LEU A 66 5.24 -26.95 -5.65
C LEU A 66 6.55 -26.15 -5.55
N GLU A 67 7.32 -26.36 -4.48
CA GLU A 67 8.64 -25.74 -4.29
C GLU A 67 9.63 -26.20 -5.36
N ALA A 68 9.66 -27.50 -5.70
CA ALA A 68 10.49 -28.02 -6.79
C ALA A 68 10.13 -27.42 -8.16
N LEU A 69 8.86 -27.06 -8.38
CA LEU A 69 8.41 -26.41 -9.61
C LEU A 69 8.68 -24.90 -9.62
N ALA A 70 8.78 -24.29 -8.44
CA ALA A 70 9.05 -22.86 -8.26
C ALA A 70 10.55 -22.53 -8.31
N SER A 71 11.42 -23.50 -7.99
CA SER A 71 12.85 -23.36 -8.13
C SER A 71 13.21 -23.10 -9.60
N PRO A 72 13.87 -21.97 -9.93
CA PRO A 72 14.33 -21.73 -11.28
C PRO A 72 15.28 -22.86 -11.66
N SER A 73 14.95 -23.59 -12.72
CA SER A 73 15.84 -24.61 -13.27
C SER A 73 17.13 -23.90 -13.70
N LEU A 74 18.21 -24.11 -12.93
CA LEU A 74 19.54 -23.57 -13.21
C LEU A 74 20.09 -23.96 -14.60
N ASP A 75 19.48 -24.94 -15.26
CA ASP A 75 19.89 -25.47 -16.57
C ASP A 75 19.44 -24.64 -17.78
N CYS A 76 18.77 -23.51 -17.59
CA CYS A 76 18.54 -22.53 -18.66
C CYS A 76 19.50 -21.32 -18.54
N GLN A 77 20.77 -21.56 -18.21
CA GLN A 77 21.80 -20.59 -18.60
C GLN A 77 21.91 -20.59 -20.13
N PRO A 78 21.89 -19.41 -20.79
CA PRO A 78 22.21 -19.34 -22.21
C PRO A 78 23.61 -19.96 -22.43
N PRO A 79 23.86 -20.62 -23.58
CA PRO A 79 25.16 -21.20 -23.85
C PRO A 79 26.22 -20.11 -23.68
N VAL A 80 27.07 -20.27 -22.66
CA VAL A 80 28.15 -19.34 -22.36
C VAL A 80 28.99 -19.20 -23.63
N ALA A 81 28.91 -18.02 -24.26
CA ALA A 81 29.77 -17.67 -25.37
C ALA A 81 31.22 -17.87 -24.92
N LYS A 82 31.95 -18.73 -25.64
CA LYS A 82 33.36 -19.01 -25.40
C LYS A 82 34.13 -17.68 -25.37
N LEU A 83 34.57 -17.27 -24.18
CA LEU A 83 35.53 -16.19 -24.00
C LEU A 83 36.85 -16.60 -24.67
N PRO A 84 37.52 -15.75 -25.47
CA PRO A 84 38.78 -16.12 -26.09
C PRO A 84 39.89 -16.21 -25.05
N ARG A 85 40.61 -17.34 -25.03
CA ARG A 85 41.90 -17.48 -24.33
C ARG A 85 42.93 -16.57 -25.01
N LEU A 86 43.46 -15.60 -24.27
CA LEU A 86 44.71 -14.93 -24.60
C LEU A 86 45.87 -15.90 -24.37
N HIS A 87 46.46 -16.40 -25.45
CA HIS A 87 47.86 -16.84 -25.45
C HIS A 87 48.60 -16.25 -26.65
N SER A 88 49.84 -15.92 -26.36
CA SER A 88 50.86 -15.28 -27.17
C SER A 88 51.30 -16.05 -28.42
N GLN A 89 51.55 -15.26 -29.47
CA GLN A 89 52.70 -15.32 -30.39
C GLN A 89 52.80 -16.37 -31.53
N VAL A 90 53.13 -15.81 -32.70
CA VAL A 90 53.88 -16.30 -33.89
C VAL A 90 53.09 -16.95 -35.05
N SER A 91 52.88 -16.11 -36.07
CA SER A 91 53.09 -16.27 -37.52
C SER A 91 52.78 -17.59 -38.24
N THR A 92 51.87 -17.55 -39.23
CA THR A 92 52.22 -17.66 -40.67
C THR A 92 51.02 -17.39 -41.58
N LEU A 93 51.33 -16.78 -42.73
CA LEU A 93 50.45 -16.36 -43.83
C LEU A 93 50.00 -17.53 -44.72
N THR A 94 48.84 -17.32 -45.34
CA THR A 94 48.25 -17.86 -46.61
C THR A 94 46.79 -18.19 -46.31
N GLY A 95 45.77 -17.73 -47.00
CA GLY A 95 45.61 -17.20 -48.34
C GLY A 95 44.28 -17.74 -48.87
N THR A 96 43.62 -16.97 -49.74
CA THR A 96 42.47 -17.32 -50.60
C THR A 96 41.05 -17.02 -50.11
N ALA A 97 40.36 -16.38 -51.05
CA ALA A 97 39.04 -15.80 -51.03
C ALA A 97 37.95 -16.83 -51.39
N ALA A 98 36.71 -16.57 -50.97
CA ALA A 98 35.52 -16.82 -51.78
C ALA A 98 34.31 -16.09 -51.18
N GLU A 99 33.71 -15.25 -52.01
CA GLU A 99 32.40 -14.63 -51.84
C GLU A 99 31.29 -15.69 -51.76
N ARG A 100 30.24 -15.40 -50.98
CA ARG A 100 28.84 -15.61 -51.40
C ARG A 100 27.88 -14.91 -50.46
N GLU A 101 27.20 -13.91 -51.02
CA GLU A 101 25.94 -13.35 -50.58
C GLU A 101 24.87 -14.46 -50.55
N GLU A 102 24.14 -14.61 -49.45
CA GLU A 102 22.73 -15.02 -49.50
C GLU A 102 21.91 -14.31 -48.42
N THR A 103 20.76 -13.86 -48.88
CA THR A 103 19.77 -12.95 -48.32
C THR A 103 19.06 -13.50 -47.08
N SER A 104 19.01 -12.69 -46.02
CA SER A 104 18.25 -12.95 -44.79
C SER A 104 16.78 -12.51 -44.93
N SER A 105 15.87 -13.49 -45.01
CA SER A 105 14.43 -13.28 -44.85
C SER A 105 14.06 -13.30 -43.36
N SER A 106 13.79 -12.14 -42.78
CA SER A 106 13.30 -11.95 -41.42
C SER A 106 11.82 -12.32 -41.32
N SER A 107 11.53 -13.55 -40.91
CA SER A 107 10.19 -13.96 -40.51
C SER A 107 9.97 -13.64 -39.02
N SER A 108 9.15 -12.62 -38.76
CA SER A 108 8.69 -12.27 -37.42
C SER A 108 7.78 -13.38 -36.89
N SER A 109 8.34 -14.29 -36.09
CA SER A 109 7.58 -15.34 -35.43
C SER A 109 6.72 -14.74 -34.33
N SER A 110 5.41 -14.72 -34.58
CA SER A 110 4.37 -14.42 -33.60
C SER A 110 4.57 -15.31 -32.36
N VAL A 111 4.95 -14.72 -31.23
CA VAL A 111 5.01 -15.36 -29.91
C VAL A 111 3.64 -16.01 -29.63
N LYS A 112 3.57 -17.33 -29.79
CA LYS A 112 2.37 -18.12 -29.48
C LYS A 112 2.09 -17.97 -27.99
N PRO A 113 0.82 -17.78 -27.58
CA PRO A 113 0.47 -17.66 -26.17
C PRO A 113 0.89 -18.93 -25.42
N CYS A 114 1.80 -18.79 -24.46
CA CYS A 114 2.22 -19.85 -23.55
C CYS A 114 0.98 -20.55 -22.97
N HIS A 115 0.90 -21.86 -23.15
CA HIS A 115 -0.10 -22.69 -22.48
C HIS A 115 -0.02 -22.47 -20.95
N PRO A 116 -1.14 -22.53 -20.22
CA PRO A 116 -1.14 -22.36 -18.77
C PRO A 116 -0.14 -23.34 -18.16
N LEU A 117 0.88 -22.81 -17.49
CA LEU A 117 1.95 -23.61 -16.92
C LEU A 117 1.33 -24.69 -16.03
N PRO A 118 1.62 -25.99 -16.27
CA PRO A 118 1.10 -27.11 -15.46
C PRO A 118 1.43 -26.98 -13.97
N GLN A 119 2.37 -26.08 -13.64
CA GLN A 119 2.82 -25.74 -12.30
C GLN A 119 1.73 -25.19 -11.36
N LEU A 120 0.65 -24.60 -11.89
CA LEU A 120 -0.40 -23.97 -11.08
C LEU A 120 -1.52 -24.92 -10.63
N VAL A 121 -1.60 -26.12 -11.20
CA VAL A 121 -2.68 -27.07 -10.95
C VAL A 121 -2.80 -27.45 -9.47
N PRO A 122 -1.71 -27.80 -8.74
CA PRO A 122 -1.82 -28.23 -7.36
C PRO A 122 -2.33 -27.11 -6.43
N LEU A 123 -1.84 -25.88 -6.60
CA LEU A 123 -2.23 -24.75 -5.76
C LEU A 123 -3.71 -24.35 -5.98
N ARG A 124 -4.18 -24.35 -7.23
CA ARG A 124 -5.61 -24.14 -7.56
C ARG A 124 -6.49 -25.25 -6.99
N ASN A 125 -6.01 -26.47 -6.96
CA ASN A 125 -6.74 -27.58 -6.37
C ASN A 125 -6.82 -27.47 -4.86
N LEU A 126 -5.73 -27.06 -4.19
CA LEU A 126 -5.76 -26.73 -2.75
C LEU A 126 -6.73 -25.57 -2.46
N GLU A 127 -6.75 -24.51 -3.27
CA GLU A 127 -7.72 -23.40 -3.17
C GLU A 127 -9.16 -23.95 -3.20
N ARG A 128 -9.50 -24.78 -4.20
CA ARG A 128 -10.84 -25.38 -4.37
C ARG A 128 -11.24 -26.30 -3.22
N ILE A 129 -10.34 -27.18 -2.79
CA ILE A 129 -10.60 -28.13 -1.69
C ILE A 129 -10.83 -27.33 -0.40
N THR A 130 -10.00 -26.32 -0.13
CA THR A 130 -10.12 -25.48 1.07
C THR A 130 -11.42 -24.68 1.07
N ALA A 131 -11.80 -24.12 -0.08
CA ALA A 131 -13.08 -23.40 -0.24
C ALA A 131 -14.28 -24.32 0.05
N ALA A 132 -14.25 -25.56 -0.44
CA ALA A 132 -15.30 -26.54 -0.19
C ALA A 132 -15.39 -26.93 1.30
N GLU A 133 -14.25 -27.14 1.97
CA GLU A 133 -14.17 -27.39 3.41
C GLU A 133 -14.73 -26.21 4.24
N LYS A 134 -14.35 -24.97 3.92
CA LYS A 134 -14.86 -23.77 4.59
C LYS A 134 -16.38 -23.60 4.39
N ARG A 135 -16.91 -23.96 3.22
CA ARG A 135 -18.37 -23.99 2.99
C ARG A 135 -19.07 -25.03 3.87
N LYS A 136 -18.48 -26.22 4.07
CA LYS A 136 -19.01 -27.25 4.98
C LYS A 136 -19.02 -26.76 6.44
N ILE A 137 -17.94 -26.09 6.87
CA ILE A 137 -17.87 -25.46 8.20
C ILE A 137 -18.96 -24.40 8.36
N LYS A 138 -19.12 -23.49 7.38
CA LYS A 138 -20.14 -22.44 7.43
C LYS A 138 -21.57 -23.01 7.48
N LYS A 139 -21.81 -24.13 6.79
CA LYS A 139 -23.07 -24.88 6.84
C LYS A 139 -23.23 -25.75 8.11
N LYS A 140 -22.30 -25.67 9.06
CA LYS A 140 -22.25 -26.48 10.30
C LYS A 140 -22.28 -28.01 10.03
N GLN A 141 -21.87 -28.44 8.83
CA GLN A 141 -21.80 -29.86 8.49
C GLN A 141 -20.60 -30.54 9.16
N ILE A 142 -19.55 -29.78 9.45
CA ILE A 142 -18.38 -30.19 10.22
C ILE A 142 -18.02 -29.07 11.20
N SER A 143 -17.57 -29.44 12.40
CA SER A 143 -17.16 -28.48 13.44
C SER A 143 -15.79 -27.86 13.17
N SER A 144 -14.86 -28.66 12.64
CA SER A 144 -13.54 -28.20 12.21
C SER A 144 -13.02 -29.05 11.05
N SER A 145 -12.21 -28.44 10.18
CA SER A 145 -11.56 -29.16 9.08
C SER A 145 -10.12 -29.46 9.45
N ARG A 146 -9.76 -30.75 9.50
CA ARG A 146 -8.36 -31.17 9.68
C ARG A 146 -7.46 -30.62 8.58
N LEU A 147 -7.96 -30.56 7.35
CA LEU A 147 -7.23 -29.97 6.22
C LEU A 147 -6.82 -28.52 6.49
N VAL A 148 -7.75 -27.71 6.99
CA VAL A 148 -7.46 -26.31 7.29
C VAL A 148 -6.40 -26.20 8.38
N LYS A 149 -6.47 -27.03 9.43
CA LYS A 149 -5.45 -27.07 10.50
C LYS A 149 -4.08 -27.49 9.96
N GLU A 150 -4.01 -28.51 9.12
CA GLU A 150 -2.73 -28.92 8.52
C GLU A 150 -2.21 -27.88 7.53
N LEU A 151 -3.05 -27.19 6.76
CA LEU A 151 -2.61 -26.08 5.90
C LEU A 151 -2.03 -24.90 6.70
N GLN A 152 -2.47 -24.69 7.94
CA GLN A 152 -1.89 -23.67 8.82
C GLN A 152 -0.42 -23.96 9.16
N SER A 153 0.00 -25.23 9.22
CA SER A 153 1.40 -25.59 9.47
C SER A 153 2.32 -25.30 8.28
N HIS A 154 1.76 -25.13 7.08
CA HIS A 154 2.48 -24.82 5.84
C HIS A 154 2.42 -23.33 5.44
N GLN A 155 2.10 -22.42 6.36
CA GLN A 155 2.03 -20.99 6.06
C GLN A 155 3.36 -20.40 5.56
N ALA A 156 4.50 -20.91 6.03
CA ALA A 156 5.81 -20.48 5.54
C ALA A 156 5.99 -20.72 4.02
N SER A 157 5.61 -21.90 3.53
CA SER A 157 5.62 -22.20 2.09
C SER A 157 4.60 -21.35 1.33
N MET A 158 3.42 -21.08 1.91
CA MET A 158 2.45 -20.20 1.23
C MET A 158 2.96 -18.76 1.06
N VAL A 159 3.74 -18.24 2.01
CA VAL A 159 4.36 -16.91 1.92
C VAL A 159 5.33 -16.82 0.75
N SER A 160 6.13 -17.86 0.47
CA SER A 160 7.05 -17.82 -0.68
C SER A 160 6.30 -17.76 -2.01
N PHE A 161 5.15 -18.44 -2.15
CA PHE A 161 4.32 -18.36 -3.35
C PHE A 161 3.59 -17.02 -3.51
N ILE A 162 3.33 -16.28 -2.42
CA ILE A 162 2.79 -14.92 -2.50
C ILE A 162 3.80 -13.98 -3.19
N LEU A 163 5.10 -14.19 -2.97
CA LEU A 163 6.16 -13.36 -3.56
C LEU A 163 6.56 -13.76 -4.98
N PHE A 164 5.93 -14.79 -5.56
CA PHE A 164 6.25 -15.27 -6.90
C PHE A 164 5.83 -14.25 -7.98
N SER A 165 6.51 -14.20 -9.13
CA SER A 165 6.25 -13.19 -10.17
C SER A 165 4.92 -13.40 -10.92
N ASP A 166 4.46 -14.66 -11.03
CA ASP A 166 3.22 -15.05 -11.72
C ASP A 166 1.96 -14.66 -10.94
N LEU A 167 1.08 -13.89 -11.59
CA LEU A 167 -0.19 -13.40 -11.01
C LEU A 167 -1.13 -14.51 -10.59
N SER A 168 -1.19 -15.58 -11.38
CA SER A 168 -2.08 -16.69 -11.07
C SER A 168 -1.62 -17.38 -9.79
N MET A 169 -0.32 -17.59 -9.62
CA MET A 169 0.27 -18.14 -8.39
C MET A 169 0.00 -17.23 -7.19
N GLN A 170 0.31 -15.93 -7.30
CA GLN A 170 0.05 -14.94 -6.24
C GLN A 170 -1.43 -14.95 -5.81
N ARG A 171 -2.36 -14.91 -6.77
CA ARG A 171 -3.80 -14.91 -6.50
C ARG A 171 -4.24 -16.18 -5.76
N CYS A 172 -3.78 -17.35 -6.21
CA CYS A 172 -4.15 -18.63 -5.57
C CYS A 172 -3.54 -18.73 -4.17
N ALA A 173 -2.29 -18.31 -3.99
CA ALA A 173 -1.60 -18.31 -2.70
C ALA A 173 -2.29 -17.36 -1.70
N LEU A 174 -2.57 -16.12 -2.11
CA LEU A 174 -3.32 -15.16 -1.29
C LEU A 174 -4.72 -15.67 -0.92
N SER A 175 -5.44 -16.23 -1.89
CA SER A 175 -6.77 -16.80 -1.63
C SER A 175 -6.71 -17.96 -0.65
N LEU A 176 -5.71 -18.84 -0.79
CA LEU A 176 -5.50 -19.96 0.12
C LEU A 176 -5.18 -19.45 1.54
N VAL A 177 -4.25 -18.50 1.68
CA VAL A 177 -3.91 -17.88 2.97
C VAL A 177 -5.12 -17.23 3.64
N HIS A 178 -5.90 -16.43 2.89
CA HIS A 178 -7.13 -15.81 3.37
C HIS A 178 -8.17 -16.84 3.86
N MET A 179 -8.34 -17.94 3.11
CA MET A 179 -9.29 -18.99 3.49
C MET A 179 -8.81 -19.78 4.69
N VAL A 180 -7.52 -20.09 4.78
CA VAL A 180 -6.92 -20.85 5.89
C VAL A 180 -7.02 -20.05 7.18
N GLY A 181 -6.78 -18.73 7.11
CA GLY A 181 -6.78 -17.82 8.25
C GLY A 181 -5.52 -17.95 9.11
N PHE A 182 -5.38 -17.09 10.11
CA PHE A 182 -4.16 -16.97 10.91
C PHE A 182 -4.38 -17.54 12.31
N PRO A 183 -3.74 -18.66 12.68
CA PRO A 183 -3.82 -19.15 14.05
C PRO A 183 -3.05 -18.20 14.98
N PRO A 184 -3.52 -18.01 16.24
CA PRO A 184 -2.80 -17.17 17.21
C PRO A 184 -1.44 -17.77 17.62
N SER A 185 -1.21 -19.05 17.32
CA SER A 185 0.06 -19.75 17.57
C SER A 185 1.13 -19.49 16.50
N LEU A 186 0.86 -18.67 15.49
CA LEU A 186 1.85 -18.39 14.44
C LEU A 186 3.01 -17.56 15.02
N GLY A 187 4.24 -18.00 14.77
CA GLY A 187 5.43 -17.28 15.23
C GLY A 187 5.50 -15.86 14.67
N SER A 188 5.94 -14.90 15.49
CA SER A 188 6.05 -13.48 15.12
C SER A 188 6.87 -13.27 13.84
N ALA A 189 7.98 -13.99 13.67
CA ALA A 189 8.81 -13.91 12.46
C ALA A 189 8.04 -14.25 11.17
N LEU A 190 7.18 -15.28 11.21
CA LEU A 190 6.39 -15.68 10.06
C LEU A 190 5.25 -14.68 9.81
N LEU A 191 4.61 -14.17 10.88
CA LEU A 191 3.60 -13.11 10.76
C LEU A 191 4.17 -11.83 10.15
N THR A 192 5.37 -11.40 10.57
CA THR A 192 6.09 -10.24 10.01
C THR A 192 6.37 -10.45 8.52
N ARG A 193 6.92 -11.62 8.14
CA ARG A 193 7.18 -11.95 6.72
C ARG A 193 5.91 -11.96 5.89
N LEU A 194 4.82 -12.49 6.44
CA LEU A 194 3.53 -12.56 5.77
C LEU A 194 2.91 -11.16 5.59
N ALA A 195 2.95 -10.31 6.62
CA ALA A 195 2.51 -8.92 6.54
C ALA A 195 3.29 -8.15 5.47
N GLY A 196 4.62 -8.29 5.44
CA GLY A 196 5.48 -7.68 4.43
C GLY A 196 5.18 -8.20 3.02
N ALA A 197 5.00 -9.51 2.85
CA ALA A 197 4.66 -10.11 1.56
C ALA A 197 3.29 -9.65 1.04
N VAL A 198 2.28 -9.56 1.90
CA VAL A 198 0.95 -9.06 1.53
C VAL A 198 0.99 -7.57 1.15
N ALA A 199 1.71 -6.74 1.91
CA ALA A 199 1.91 -5.33 1.58
C ALA A 199 2.66 -5.14 0.24
N HIS A 200 3.73 -5.91 0.01
CA HIS A 200 4.45 -5.89 -1.26
C HIS A 200 3.57 -6.27 -2.46
N VAL A 201 2.76 -7.33 -2.34
CA VAL A 201 1.85 -7.74 -3.41
C VAL A 201 0.69 -6.74 -3.58
N TYR A 202 0.24 -6.10 -2.49
CA TYR A 202 -0.72 -4.99 -2.57
C TYR A 202 -0.20 -3.88 -3.49
N PHE A 203 1.00 -3.34 -3.25
CA PHE A 203 1.58 -2.31 -4.12
C PHE A 203 1.88 -2.81 -5.54
N SER A 204 2.39 -4.04 -5.67
CA SER A 204 2.60 -4.67 -6.98
C SER A 204 1.31 -4.79 -7.79
N SER A 205 0.18 -5.06 -7.14
CA SER A 205 -1.13 -5.14 -7.79
C SER A 205 -1.62 -3.77 -8.28
N LEU A 206 -1.34 -2.70 -7.52
CA LEU A 206 -1.66 -1.32 -7.91
C LEU A 206 -0.81 -0.86 -9.09
N HIS A 207 0.49 -1.21 -9.11
CA HIS A 207 1.38 -0.98 -10.25
C HIS A 207 0.86 -1.60 -11.54
N ARG A 208 0.50 -2.88 -11.50
CA ARG A 208 -0.02 -3.58 -12.69
C ARG A 208 -1.36 -2.99 -13.15
N LYS A 209 -2.21 -2.54 -12.21
CA LYS A 209 -3.44 -1.80 -12.54
C LYS A 209 -3.12 -0.49 -13.27
N ALA A 210 -2.11 0.26 -12.82
CA ALA A 210 -1.62 1.48 -13.44
C ALA A 210 -1.09 1.25 -14.87
N GLU A 211 -0.26 0.23 -15.05
CA GLU A 211 0.28 -0.14 -16.35
C GLU A 211 -0.82 -0.52 -17.35
N MET A 212 -1.79 -1.34 -16.93
CA MET A 212 -2.88 -1.81 -17.78
C MET A 212 -3.80 -0.67 -18.23
N GLU A 213 -4.10 0.30 -17.37
CA GLU A 213 -4.88 1.48 -17.73
C GLU A 213 -4.09 2.38 -18.71
N SER A 214 -2.79 2.57 -18.50
CA SER A 214 -1.94 3.36 -19.42
C SER A 214 -1.88 2.77 -20.83
N LEU A 215 -1.79 1.44 -20.95
CA LEU A 215 -1.82 0.71 -22.23
C LEU A 215 -3.18 0.83 -22.92
N SER A 216 -4.27 0.89 -22.14
CA SER A 216 -5.61 1.06 -22.71
C SER A 216 -5.77 2.44 -23.36
N ILE A 217 -5.30 3.51 -22.71
CA ILE A 217 -5.38 4.88 -23.20
C ILE A 217 -4.52 5.06 -24.46
N ALA A 218 -3.30 4.52 -24.47
CA ALA A 218 -2.40 4.61 -25.62
C ALA A 218 -2.96 3.92 -26.88
N LYS A 219 -3.74 2.85 -26.72
CA LYS A 219 -4.41 2.18 -27.85
C LYS A 219 -5.58 2.99 -28.40
N PHE A 220 -6.31 3.70 -27.55
CA PHE A 220 -7.42 4.57 -27.99
C PHE A 220 -6.90 5.80 -28.76
N SER A 221 -5.78 6.40 -28.37
CA SER A 221 -5.21 7.55 -29.09
C SER A 221 -4.64 7.18 -30.46
N ALA A 222 -4.11 5.96 -30.62
CA ALA A 222 -3.53 5.50 -31.89
C ALA A 222 -4.56 5.06 -32.95
N GLN A 223 -5.82 4.77 -32.58
CA GLN A 223 -6.84 4.21 -33.48
C GLN A 223 -7.73 5.24 -34.20
N GLY A 224 -7.33 6.51 -34.26
CA GLY A 224 -8.07 7.59 -34.96
C GLY A 224 -8.20 7.49 -36.49
N GLY A 225 -8.02 6.31 -37.11
CA GLY A 225 -8.02 6.11 -38.56
C GLY A 225 -8.63 4.78 -39.04
N SER A 226 -9.92 4.81 -39.38
CA SER A 226 -10.63 4.05 -40.43
C SER A 226 -10.56 2.51 -40.62
N LYS A 227 -10.00 1.67 -39.73
CA LYS A 227 -10.09 0.19 -39.91
C LYS A 227 -10.54 -0.58 -38.66
N GLN A 228 -11.84 -0.88 -38.57
CA GLN A 228 -12.52 -1.38 -37.36
C GLN A 228 -12.78 -2.91 -37.29
N ALA A 229 -12.42 -3.72 -38.28
CA ALA A 229 -13.03 -5.07 -38.42
C ALA A 229 -12.26 -6.29 -37.86
N LYS A 230 -10.99 -6.19 -37.38
CA LYS A 230 -10.20 -7.38 -36.97
C LYS A 230 -9.64 -7.41 -35.53
N ALA A 231 -10.11 -6.54 -34.63
CA ALA A 231 -9.49 -6.36 -33.29
C ALA A 231 -10.19 -7.05 -32.10
N SER A 232 -11.20 -7.91 -32.31
CA SER A 232 -12.02 -8.46 -31.22
C SER A 232 -11.28 -9.40 -30.25
N GLY A 233 -10.34 -10.23 -30.72
CA GLY A 233 -9.68 -11.25 -29.89
C GLY A 233 -8.68 -10.72 -28.86
N LYS A 234 -7.88 -9.68 -29.20
CA LYS A 234 -6.88 -9.12 -28.27
C LYS A 234 -7.49 -8.31 -27.12
N LYS A 235 -8.73 -7.82 -27.30
CA LYS A 235 -9.44 -7.04 -26.26
C LYS A 235 -9.85 -7.90 -25.06
N GLU A 236 -10.12 -9.19 -25.27
CA GLU A 236 -10.59 -10.07 -24.20
C GLU A 236 -9.47 -10.50 -23.24
N ALA A 237 -8.25 -10.74 -23.74
CA ALA A 237 -7.10 -11.13 -22.91
C ALA A 237 -6.72 -10.04 -21.90
N HIS A 238 -6.60 -8.77 -22.35
CA HIS A 238 -6.28 -7.66 -21.45
C HIS A 238 -7.37 -7.40 -20.40
N ARG A 239 -8.64 -7.62 -20.75
CA ARG A 239 -9.75 -7.47 -19.78
C ARG A 239 -9.67 -8.52 -18.67
N LYS A 240 -9.26 -9.76 -18.99
CA LYS A 240 -9.06 -10.83 -17.99
C LYS A 240 -7.93 -10.48 -17.02
N GLU A 241 -6.83 -9.92 -17.51
CA GLU A 241 -5.67 -9.54 -16.69
C GLU A 241 -5.96 -8.35 -15.76
N GLY A 242 -6.61 -7.29 -16.26
CA GLY A 242 -7.01 -6.15 -15.40
C GLY A 242 -7.99 -6.56 -14.29
N ASN A 243 -8.90 -7.49 -14.58
CA ASN A 243 -9.77 -8.08 -13.55
C ASN A 243 -8.99 -8.90 -12.51
N SER A 244 -7.88 -9.54 -12.92
CA SER A 244 -7.02 -10.30 -12.02
C SER A 244 -6.29 -9.39 -11.03
N ALA A 245 -5.72 -8.27 -11.48
CA ALA A 245 -5.04 -7.30 -10.60
C ALA A 245 -5.99 -6.75 -9.53
N ASN A 246 -7.19 -6.31 -9.93
CA ASN A 246 -8.22 -5.86 -8.98
C ASN A 246 -8.65 -6.97 -7.99
N CYS A 247 -8.73 -8.22 -8.45
CA CYS A 247 -9.01 -9.35 -7.58
C CYS A 247 -7.90 -9.56 -6.54
N ILE A 248 -6.63 -9.42 -6.95
CA ILE A 248 -5.48 -9.53 -6.05
C ILE A 248 -5.49 -8.40 -5.02
N THR A 249 -5.74 -7.15 -5.42
CA THR A 249 -5.84 -6.01 -4.48
C THR A 249 -6.91 -6.28 -3.42
N ARG A 250 -8.10 -6.75 -3.82
CA ARG A 250 -9.18 -7.11 -2.88
C ARG A 250 -8.82 -8.27 -1.96
N LEU A 251 -8.11 -9.28 -2.46
CA LEU A 251 -7.60 -10.38 -1.64
C LEU A 251 -6.56 -9.89 -0.63
N CYS A 252 -5.63 -9.00 -1.04
CA CYS A 252 -4.69 -8.35 -0.14
C CYS A 252 -5.42 -7.58 0.97
N MET A 253 -6.41 -6.75 0.61
CA MET A 253 -7.23 -6.02 1.60
C MET A 253 -7.92 -6.98 2.58
N SER A 254 -8.45 -8.12 2.09
CA SER A 254 -9.10 -9.13 2.93
C SER A 254 -8.11 -9.88 3.84
N CYS A 255 -6.88 -10.11 3.37
CA CYS A 255 -5.80 -10.65 4.19
C CYS A 255 -5.35 -9.63 5.25
N ILE A 256 -5.23 -8.35 4.88
CA ILE A 256 -4.86 -7.25 5.77
C ILE A 256 -5.89 -7.09 6.89
N ASP A 257 -7.19 -7.10 6.56
CA ASP A 257 -8.29 -7.05 7.54
C ASP A 257 -8.26 -8.23 8.52
N GLN A 258 -7.91 -9.43 8.05
CA GLN A 258 -7.76 -10.58 8.92
C GLN A 258 -6.46 -10.55 9.75
N LEU A 259 -5.34 -10.07 9.20
CA LEU A 259 -4.07 -9.95 9.90
C LEU A 259 -4.10 -8.84 10.95
N SER A 260 -4.86 -7.77 10.69
CA SER A 260 -5.02 -6.64 11.61
C SER A 260 -5.81 -7.01 12.87
N SER A 261 -6.40 -8.21 12.96
CA SER A 261 -6.96 -8.72 14.21
C SER A 261 -5.89 -8.93 15.28
N LEU A 262 -4.61 -9.07 14.90
CA LEU A 262 -3.49 -9.22 15.82
C LEU A 262 -2.84 -7.84 16.08
N PRO A 263 -2.80 -7.32 17.33
CA PRO A 263 -2.34 -5.95 17.60
C PRO A 263 -0.92 -5.62 17.10
N PHE A 264 0.03 -6.54 17.29
CA PHE A 264 1.41 -6.36 16.81
C PHE A 264 1.47 -6.22 15.28
N ILE A 265 0.73 -7.07 14.57
CA ILE A 265 0.71 -7.08 13.10
C ILE A 265 -0.07 -5.90 12.54
N ARG A 266 -1.11 -5.44 13.24
CA ARG A 266 -1.79 -4.21 12.91
C ARG A 266 -0.83 -3.03 12.87
N SER A 267 -0.03 -2.85 13.93
CA SER A 267 0.97 -1.79 13.99
C SER A 267 1.95 -1.89 12.82
N LEU A 268 2.48 -3.10 12.59
CA LEU A 268 3.42 -3.37 11.51
C LEU A 268 2.85 -3.11 10.10
N LEU A 269 1.59 -3.48 9.86
CA LEU A 269 0.91 -3.23 8.59
C LEU A 269 0.69 -1.74 8.34
N LEU A 270 0.39 -0.96 9.38
CA LEU A 270 0.31 0.51 9.25
C LEU A 270 1.65 1.09 8.81
N HIS A 271 2.77 0.66 9.41
CA HIS A 271 4.11 1.03 8.94
C HIS A 271 4.32 0.63 7.47
N TYR A 272 4.17 -0.65 7.12
CA TYR A 272 4.41 -1.13 5.75
C TYR A 272 3.55 -0.45 4.69
N LEU A 273 2.29 -0.12 5.01
CA LEU A 273 1.39 0.53 4.06
C LEU A 273 1.70 2.02 3.89
N VAL A 274 2.00 2.75 4.96
CA VAL A 274 2.28 4.18 4.84
C VAL A 274 3.71 4.39 4.32
N ASP A 275 4.72 3.70 4.88
CA ASP A 275 6.11 3.76 4.39
C ASP A 275 6.17 3.29 2.94
N GLY A 276 5.51 2.17 2.61
CA GLY A 276 5.40 1.66 1.26
C GLY A 276 4.77 2.68 0.29
N ALA A 277 3.73 3.40 0.70
CA ALA A 277 3.12 4.45 -0.13
C ALA A 277 4.02 5.68 -0.32
N THR A 278 4.91 5.97 0.63
CA THR A 278 5.90 7.06 0.50
C THR A 278 7.15 6.65 -0.28
N TYR A 279 7.40 5.35 -0.42
CA TYR A 279 8.59 4.83 -1.08
C TYR A 279 8.69 5.28 -2.54
N LYS A 280 9.92 5.55 -3.02
CA LYS A 280 10.22 6.05 -4.37
C LYS A 280 9.51 5.29 -5.48
N GLU A 281 9.45 3.97 -5.36
CA GLU A 281 8.85 3.11 -6.38
C GLU A 281 7.32 3.18 -6.42
N HIS A 282 6.66 3.59 -5.33
CA HIS A 282 5.20 3.53 -5.20
C HIS A 282 4.54 4.90 -5.07
N CYS A 283 5.26 5.94 -4.66
CA CYS A 283 4.67 7.26 -4.34
C CYS A 283 3.90 7.87 -5.53
N HIS A 284 4.36 7.63 -6.75
CA HIS A 284 3.70 8.14 -7.96
C HIS A 284 2.32 7.50 -8.22
N LEU A 285 2.04 6.31 -7.67
CA LEU A 285 0.72 5.69 -7.69
C LEU A 285 -0.34 6.54 -6.99
N PHE A 286 0.11 7.37 -6.04
CA PHE A 286 -0.70 8.22 -5.18
C PHE A 286 -0.51 9.71 -5.47
N GLY A 287 0.03 10.05 -6.65
CA GLY A 287 0.28 11.42 -7.08
C GLY A 287 1.51 12.06 -6.43
N GLY A 288 2.32 11.27 -5.72
CA GLY A 288 3.55 11.71 -5.09
C GLY A 288 4.69 11.96 -6.09
N LYS A 289 5.52 12.96 -5.80
CA LYS A 289 6.75 13.28 -6.50
C LYS A 289 7.92 12.98 -5.58
N TRP A 290 8.81 12.08 -6.00
CA TRP A 290 10.00 11.78 -5.22
C TRP A 290 11.06 12.87 -5.44
N THR A 291 11.16 13.81 -4.51
CA THR A 291 12.10 14.95 -4.56
C THR A 291 13.20 14.82 -3.50
N MET A 292 13.82 13.63 -3.31
CA MET A 292 14.89 13.44 -2.32
C MET A 292 16.31 13.78 -2.81
N SER A 293 16.48 14.56 -3.90
CA SER A 293 17.83 14.92 -4.37
C SER A 293 18.55 15.96 -3.50
N LEU A 294 17.97 16.43 -2.39
CA LEU A 294 18.57 17.46 -1.54
C LEU A 294 19.50 16.94 -0.44
N PHE A 295 19.44 15.65 -0.11
CA PHE A 295 20.19 15.10 1.03
C PHE A 295 20.91 13.78 0.76
N GLU A 296 20.74 13.17 -0.41
CA GLU A 296 21.62 12.08 -0.80
C GLU A 296 22.96 12.70 -1.24
N PRO A 297 24.06 12.55 -0.48
CA PRO A 297 25.36 12.93 -1.00
C PRO A 297 25.54 12.18 -2.32
N PRO A 298 26.20 12.78 -3.34
CA PRO A 298 26.54 12.05 -4.55
C PRO A 298 27.41 10.88 -4.11
N SER A 299 26.80 9.72 -3.91
CA SER A 299 27.51 8.51 -3.54
C SER A 299 28.44 8.25 -4.70
N SER A 300 29.73 8.47 -4.46
CA SER A 300 30.80 8.04 -5.34
C SER A 300 30.49 6.61 -5.76
N SER A 301 30.34 6.41 -7.05
CA SER A 301 30.18 5.11 -7.68
C SER A 301 31.30 4.17 -7.24
N SER A 302 31.07 3.40 -6.19
CA SER A 302 31.91 2.29 -5.77
C SER A 302 31.04 1.04 -5.68
N SER A 303 31.21 0.19 -6.70
CA SER A 303 31.04 -1.27 -6.67
C SER A 303 29.71 -1.83 -6.14
N SER A 304 28.78 -2.09 -7.07
CA SER A 304 27.99 -3.33 -7.04
C SER A 304 28.28 -4.13 -8.32
N ALA A 305 29.39 -4.86 -8.30
CA ALA A 305 29.56 -6.01 -9.17
C ALA A 305 28.55 -7.06 -8.71
N ASN A 306 27.36 -7.07 -9.33
CA ASN A 306 26.41 -8.20 -9.45
C ASN A 306 25.07 -7.72 -10.08
N ALA A 307 25.10 -6.72 -10.97
CA ALA A 307 24.00 -6.50 -11.90
C ALA A 307 24.18 -7.49 -13.06
N GLU A 308 23.43 -8.59 -12.99
CA GLU A 308 23.31 -9.58 -14.06
C GLU A 308 23.04 -8.89 -15.40
N ILE A 309 23.85 -9.28 -16.39
CA ILE A 309 23.70 -8.95 -17.80
C ILE A 309 22.43 -9.64 -18.28
N ILE A 310 21.30 -8.92 -18.27
CA ILE A 310 20.12 -9.27 -19.05
C ILE A 310 20.34 -8.73 -20.46
N LEU A 311 20.93 -9.59 -21.30
CA LEU A 311 20.80 -9.49 -22.75
C LEU A 311 19.50 -10.20 -23.12
N ASP A 312 18.45 -9.44 -23.46
CA ASP A 312 17.86 -9.56 -24.80
C ASP A 312 16.74 -8.54 -25.11
N SER A 313 16.94 -7.87 -26.25
CA SER A 313 15.99 -7.67 -27.34
C SER A 313 14.71 -6.80 -27.18
N ALA A 314 14.77 -5.69 -27.93
CA ALA A 314 13.72 -4.95 -28.64
C ALA A 314 12.85 -3.91 -27.89
N GLU A 315 13.18 -2.65 -28.21
CA GLU A 315 12.36 -1.43 -28.18
C GLU A 315 11.84 -0.91 -26.84
N GLY A 316 12.74 -0.19 -26.15
CA GLY A 316 12.37 0.76 -25.11
C GLY A 316 13.61 1.41 -24.52
N SER A 317 14.11 2.47 -25.17
CA SER A 317 15.25 3.29 -24.75
C SER A 317 15.18 3.67 -23.26
N ARG A 318 15.82 2.86 -22.42
CA ARG A 318 16.27 3.23 -21.08
C ARG A 318 17.78 3.37 -21.19
N LEU A 319 18.21 4.57 -21.57
CA LEU A 319 19.58 5.04 -21.38
C LEU A 319 19.88 5.00 -19.87
N ALA A 320 20.38 3.86 -19.40
CA ALA A 320 21.22 3.88 -18.22
C ALA A 320 22.51 4.57 -18.66
N ASP A 321 22.72 5.80 -18.17
CA ASP A 321 23.92 6.60 -18.38
C ASP A 321 25.14 5.89 -17.77
N ASN A 322 25.64 4.87 -18.48
CA ASN A 322 26.97 4.30 -18.30
C ASN A 322 27.98 5.05 -19.18
N ASN A 323 27.77 6.35 -19.40
CA ASN A 323 28.81 7.19 -19.96
C ASN A 323 29.85 7.38 -18.86
N SER A 324 30.87 6.52 -18.87
CA SER A 324 32.09 6.74 -18.10
C SER A 324 32.57 8.17 -18.35
N LEU A 325 32.99 8.87 -17.29
CA LEU A 325 33.60 10.21 -17.38
C LEU A 325 34.69 10.27 -18.47
N LEU A 326 35.36 9.14 -18.74
CA LEU A 326 36.34 9.02 -19.82
C LEU A 326 35.72 9.20 -21.21
N ASN A 327 34.54 8.61 -21.47
CA ASN A 327 33.82 8.77 -22.74
C ASN A 327 33.26 10.17 -22.90
N GLU A 328 32.76 10.78 -21.83
CA GLU A 328 32.30 12.18 -21.84
C GLU A 328 33.47 13.14 -22.09
N ASN A 329 34.61 12.95 -21.41
CA ASN A 329 35.84 13.70 -21.67
C ASN A 329 36.36 13.50 -23.10
N ARG A 330 36.21 12.30 -23.67
CA ARG A 330 36.60 12.02 -25.06
C ARG A 330 35.70 12.75 -26.06
N GLN A 331 34.41 12.87 -25.76
CA GLN A 331 33.48 13.69 -26.56
C GLN A 331 33.79 15.18 -26.44
N GLN A 332 34.16 15.66 -25.24
CA GLN A 332 34.63 17.03 -25.06
C GLN A 332 35.92 17.29 -25.86
N GLY A 333 36.89 16.37 -25.84
CA GLY A 333 38.13 16.49 -26.62
C GLY A 333 37.92 16.57 -28.14
N ASN A 334 36.88 15.93 -28.66
CA ASN A 334 36.54 15.98 -30.09
C ASN A 334 35.70 17.22 -30.49
N SER A 335 35.12 17.92 -29.52
CA SER A 335 34.23 19.08 -29.74
C SER A 335 34.88 20.41 -29.40
N ILE A 336 36.05 20.41 -28.74
CA ILE A 336 36.89 21.59 -28.57
C ILE A 336 37.60 21.86 -29.90
N ALA A 337 37.04 22.78 -30.69
CA ALA A 337 37.80 23.41 -31.76
C ALA A 337 38.97 24.18 -31.10
N LEU A 338 40.17 23.59 -31.12
CA LEU A 338 41.38 24.27 -30.66
C LEU A 338 41.50 25.61 -31.40
N PRO A 339 41.49 26.76 -30.70
CA PRO A 339 41.81 28.02 -31.34
C PRO A 339 43.22 27.89 -31.96
N ARG A 340 43.43 28.38 -33.19
CA ARG A 340 44.76 28.42 -33.84
C ARG A 340 45.78 29.30 -33.11
N PHE A 341 45.45 29.84 -31.94
CA PHE A 341 46.30 30.72 -31.15
C PHE A 341 46.38 30.21 -29.70
N HIS A 342 47.53 30.46 -29.06
CA HIS A 342 47.93 29.94 -27.75
C HIS A 342 47.12 30.42 -26.53
N SER A 343 45.90 30.93 -26.71
CA SER A 343 45.08 31.44 -25.62
C SER A 343 44.15 30.36 -25.04
N SER A 344 44.05 30.35 -23.72
CA SER A 344 43.15 29.51 -22.91
C SER A 344 41.68 29.54 -23.38
N VAL A 345 40.94 28.50 -23.00
CA VAL A 345 39.49 28.31 -23.27
C VAL A 345 38.67 29.58 -23.03
N TYR A 346 37.71 29.87 -23.91
CA TYR A 346 36.97 31.14 -23.97
C TYR A 346 36.01 31.39 -22.78
N HIS A 347 35.75 30.39 -21.93
CA HIS A 347 34.87 30.51 -20.76
C HIS A 347 35.63 30.21 -19.45
N GLY A 348 35.35 30.97 -18.38
CA GLY A 348 35.94 30.82 -17.04
C GLY A 348 35.46 29.59 -16.25
N GLY A 349 35.13 28.49 -16.95
CA GLY A 349 34.47 27.30 -16.42
C GLY A 349 32.94 27.29 -16.65
N VAL A 350 32.35 26.10 -16.61
CA VAL A 350 30.88 25.91 -16.64
C VAL A 350 30.41 25.78 -15.20
N ILE A 351 29.50 26.66 -14.77
CA ILE A 351 28.76 26.45 -13.52
C ILE A 351 27.76 25.31 -13.81
N ARG A 352 28.16 24.07 -13.48
CA ARG A 352 27.48 22.78 -13.73
C ARG A 352 26.09 22.91 -14.35
N GLN A 353 26.01 22.75 -15.67
CA GLN A 353 24.74 22.54 -16.34
C GLN A 353 24.33 21.09 -16.09
N ILE A 354 23.73 20.81 -14.93
CA ILE A 354 22.91 19.61 -14.80
C ILE A 354 21.73 19.90 -15.71
N VAL A 355 21.81 19.49 -16.97
CA VAL A 355 20.62 19.32 -17.80
C VAL A 355 19.72 18.46 -16.94
N LYS A 356 18.69 19.07 -16.35
CA LYS A 356 17.74 18.35 -15.52
C LYS A 356 17.13 17.32 -16.45
N VAL A 357 17.65 16.10 -16.39
CA VAL A 357 17.05 14.95 -17.07
C VAL A 357 15.66 14.91 -16.49
N ALA A 358 14.70 15.44 -17.24
CA ALA A 358 13.34 15.51 -16.80
C ALA A 358 12.96 14.07 -16.46
N SER A 359 12.67 13.80 -15.18
CA SER A 359 12.32 12.46 -14.74
C SER A 359 11.12 12.04 -15.57
N SER A 360 11.32 11.12 -16.51
CA SER A 360 10.35 10.80 -17.56
C SER A 360 9.18 9.96 -17.06
N HIS A 361 8.95 9.95 -15.74
CA HIS A 361 7.81 9.28 -15.14
C HIS A 361 6.53 9.95 -15.63
N LYS A 362 5.85 9.26 -16.55
CA LYS A 362 4.52 9.62 -17.03
C LYS A 362 3.61 9.71 -15.81
N SER A 363 3.13 10.92 -15.49
CA SER A 363 2.19 11.11 -14.40
C SER A 363 0.92 10.31 -14.67
N LEU A 364 0.46 9.54 -13.68
CA LEU A 364 -0.79 8.80 -13.81
C LEU A 364 -1.99 9.76 -13.94
N PRO A 365 -3.07 9.35 -14.62
CA PRO A 365 -4.30 10.13 -14.68
C PRO A 365 -4.84 10.45 -13.27
N LYS A 366 -5.34 11.68 -13.08
CA LYS A 366 -5.86 12.13 -11.78
C LYS A 366 -6.92 11.20 -11.18
N ASN A 367 -7.82 10.68 -12.02
CA ASN A 367 -8.88 9.74 -11.59
C ASN A 367 -8.31 8.43 -11.04
N GLN A 368 -7.21 7.95 -11.62
CA GLN A 368 -6.55 6.74 -11.17
C GLN A 368 -5.80 6.98 -9.86
N VAL A 369 -5.10 8.11 -9.75
CA VAL A 369 -4.46 8.55 -8.51
C VAL A 369 -5.51 8.62 -7.38
N SER A 370 -6.64 9.28 -7.60
CA SER A 370 -7.71 9.37 -6.59
C SER A 370 -8.27 8.00 -6.20
N ALA A 371 -8.44 7.08 -7.16
CA ALA A 371 -8.91 5.73 -6.87
C ALA A 371 -7.90 4.93 -6.04
N ASN A 372 -6.60 5.08 -6.32
CA ASN A 372 -5.53 4.44 -5.55
C ASN A 372 -5.44 5.01 -4.13
N VAL A 373 -5.53 6.34 -3.99
CA VAL A 373 -5.56 7.00 -2.66
C VAL A 373 -6.76 6.53 -1.84
N LEU A 374 -7.96 6.45 -2.44
CA LEU A 374 -9.14 5.92 -1.76
C LEU A 374 -8.93 4.47 -1.33
N THR A 375 -8.38 3.63 -2.22
CA THR A 375 -8.09 2.22 -1.90
C THR A 375 -7.09 2.10 -0.74
N LEU A 376 -6.06 2.95 -0.70
CA LEU A 376 -5.09 3.01 0.40
C LEU A 376 -5.77 3.42 1.71
N VAL A 377 -6.56 4.48 1.70
CA VAL A 377 -7.29 4.97 2.88
C VAL A 377 -8.28 3.92 3.40
N GLU A 378 -9.02 3.25 2.52
CA GLU A 378 -9.89 2.12 2.88
C GLU A 378 -9.09 0.97 3.51
N THR A 379 -7.92 0.65 2.97
CA THR A 379 -7.06 -0.39 3.51
C THR A 379 -6.53 -0.02 4.90
N LEU A 380 -6.15 1.24 5.13
CA LEU A 380 -5.74 1.73 6.46
C LEU A 380 -6.91 1.67 7.45
N TRP A 381 -8.14 1.97 7.01
CA TRP A 381 -9.33 1.81 7.85
C TRP A 381 -9.58 0.36 8.27
N LEU A 382 -9.38 -0.60 7.36
CA LEU A 382 -9.46 -2.04 7.68
C LEU A 382 -8.38 -2.44 8.70
N CYS A 383 -7.18 -1.85 8.64
CA CYS A 383 -6.17 -2.05 9.67
C CYS A 383 -6.62 -1.48 11.02
N CYS A 384 -7.17 -0.27 11.01
CA CYS A 384 -7.48 0.51 12.21
C CYS A 384 -8.76 0.10 12.95
N LYS A 385 -9.57 -0.81 12.37
CA LYS A 385 -10.84 -1.22 12.95
C LYS A 385 -10.64 -1.94 14.29
N GLU A 386 -11.35 -1.48 15.31
CA GLU A 386 -11.39 -2.18 16.59
C GLU A 386 -12.25 -3.46 16.48
N PHE A 387 -11.64 -4.61 16.74
CA PHE A 387 -12.37 -5.85 16.90
C PHE A 387 -12.85 -5.92 18.34
N SER A 388 -14.13 -5.62 18.57
CA SER A 388 -14.75 -5.85 19.87
C SER A 388 -14.72 -7.34 20.18
N HIS A 389 -13.70 -7.78 20.91
CA HIS A 389 -13.53 -9.17 21.36
C HIS A 389 -14.63 -9.61 22.36
N THR A 390 -15.52 -8.69 22.74
CA THR A 390 -16.54 -8.86 23.78
C THR A 390 -17.67 -9.84 23.46
N ALA A 391 -17.77 -10.39 22.24
CA ALA A 391 -18.82 -11.35 21.90
C ALA A 391 -18.38 -12.84 22.00
N GLN A 392 -17.14 -13.14 22.38
CA GLN A 392 -16.61 -14.50 22.30
C GLN A 392 -15.89 -15.00 23.55
N SER A 393 -16.44 -14.76 24.75
CA SER A 393 -16.14 -15.61 25.92
C SER A 393 -17.09 -15.37 27.10
N GLN A 394 -18.36 -15.74 26.96
CA GLN A 394 -18.94 -16.63 27.97
C GLN A 394 -19.58 -17.81 27.24
N PRO A 395 -19.13 -19.07 27.45
CA PRO A 395 -19.96 -20.20 27.09
C PRO A 395 -21.31 -20.05 27.81
N PRO A 396 -22.44 -20.48 27.21
CA PRO A 396 -23.72 -20.48 27.90
C PRO A 396 -23.55 -21.32 29.18
N GLN A 397 -23.46 -20.65 30.33
CA GLN A 397 -23.64 -21.32 31.61
C GLN A 397 -25.08 -21.82 31.61
N TRP A 398 -25.24 -23.11 31.34
CA TRP A 398 -26.45 -23.83 31.68
C TRP A 398 -26.65 -23.68 33.20
N ARG A 399 -27.44 -22.69 33.62
CA ARG A 399 -27.94 -22.61 34.99
C ARG A 399 -28.84 -23.83 35.20
N ALA A 400 -28.40 -24.72 36.07
CA ALA A 400 -29.28 -25.70 36.68
C ALA A 400 -30.44 -24.98 37.39
N PRO A 401 -31.65 -25.55 37.43
CA PRO A 401 -32.77 -24.99 38.17
C PRO A 401 -32.49 -25.12 39.68
N ALA A 402 -32.03 -24.03 40.29
CA ALA A 402 -31.95 -23.92 41.75
C ALA A 402 -33.35 -23.59 42.30
N ALA A 403 -33.77 -24.42 43.25
CA ALA A 403 -35.05 -24.41 43.92
C ALA A 403 -35.34 -23.10 44.68
N LEU A 404 -36.64 -22.92 44.96
CA LEU A 404 -37.24 -21.88 45.78
C LEU A 404 -36.51 -21.65 47.11
N ALA A 405 -36.15 -20.40 47.38
CA ALA A 405 -36.18 -19.79 48.72
C ALA A 405 -36.18 -18.27 48.57
N GLY A 406 -37.22 -17.62 49.07
CA GLY A 406 -37.46 -16.19 48.91
C GLY A 406 -36.67 -15.31 49.87
N ALA A 407 -36.57 -14.03 49.51
CA ALA A 407 -36.75 -12.88 50.40
C ALA A 407 -36.67 -11.60 49.54
N ALA A 408 -37.59 -10.69 49.80
CA ALA A 408 -37.81 -9.47 49.06
C ALA A 408 -36.61 -8.49 49.11
N SER A 409 -36.20 -7.98 47.96
CA SER A 409 -35.73 -6.59 47.84
C SER A 409 -36.02 -6.09 46.42
N MET A 410 -36.73 -4.97 46.35
CA MET A 410 -37.11 -4.30 45.11
C MET A 410 -35.88 -3.67 44.45
N PRO A 411 -35.61 -3.91 43.16
CA PRO A 411 -34.64 -3.10 42.43
C PRO A 411 -35.33 -1.81 41.96
N VAL A 412 -34.74 -0.68 42.33
CA VAL A 412 -35.08 0.65 41.81
C VAL A 412 -34.88 0.63 40.30
N VAL A 413 -35.98 0.79 39.58
CA VAL A 413 -36.04 0.95 38.12
C VAL A 413 -35.34 2.26 37.76
N LYS A 414 -34.07 2.19 37.34
CA LYS A 414 -33.44 3.27 36.59
C LYS A 414 -33.99 3.20 35.17
N THR A 415 -34.83 4.17 34.84
CA THR A 415 -35.32 4.45 33.49
C THR A 415 -34.12 4.81 32.61
N GLU A 416 -33.47 3.81 32.01
CA GLU A 416 -32.52 4.05 30.93
C GLU A 416 -33.31 4.57 29.73
N ALA A 417 -33.08 5.85 29.42
CA ALA A 417 -33.65 6.49 28.25
C ALA A 417 -33.27 5.69 27.01
N MET A 418 -34.31 5.24 26.31
CA MET A 418 -34.23 4.51 25.05
C MET A 418 -33.67 5.46 23.98
N ASP A 419 -32.35 5.49 23.83
CA ASP A 419 -31.64 6.27 22.83
C ASP A 419 -31.87 5.62 21.45
N THR A 420 -32.93 6.06 20.78
CA THR A 420 -33.42 5.56 19.47
C THR A 420 -32.57 6.00 18.27
N ASP A 421 -31.32 6.43 18.45
CA ASP A 421 -30.47 6.78 17.33
C ASP A 421 -29.88 5.52 16.66
N LEU A 422 -30.70 4.85 15.85
CA LEU A 422 -30.36 3.71 14.98
C LEU A 422 -29.42 4.09 13.83
N ARG A 423 -28.64 5.17 13.97
CA ARG A 423 -27.58 5.51 13.01
C ARG A 423 -26.47 4.48 13.18
N PRO A 424 -26.03 3.79 12.11
CA PRO A 424 -24.92 2.85 12.21
C PRO A 424 -23.71 3.62 12.75
N LYS A 425 -23.32 3.36 14.01
CA LYS A 425 -22.16 3.97 14.64
C LYS A 425 -20.99 3.79 13.69
N LYS A 426 -20.48 4.92 13.16
CA LYS A 426 -19.28 4.95 12.31
C LYS A 426 -18.22 4.13 13.05
N ALA A 427 -17.66 3.12 12.41
CA ALA A 427 -16.73 2.22 13.07
C ALA A 427 -15.60 3.05 13.69
N ALA A 428 -15.46 3.00 15.02
CA ALA A 428 -14.44 3.77 15.71
C ALA A 428 -13.06 3.18 15.39
N ILE A 429 -12.08 4.07 15.21
CA ILE A 429 -10.66 3.70 15.08
C ILE A 429 -10.17 3.24 16.44
N SER A 430 -9.47 2.11 16.51
CA SER A 430 -8.80 1.70 17.74
C SER A 430 -7.71 2.71 18.12
N GLU A 431 -7.70 3.16 19.38
CA GLU A 431 -6.75 4.17 19.90
C GLU A 431 -5.29 3.79 19.64
N SER A 432 -4.92 2.52 19.81
CA SER A 432 -3.57 2.04 19.53
C SER A 432 -3.19 2.19 18.05
N SER A 433 -4.16 2.05 17.16
CA SER A 433 -3.97 2.15 15.71
C SER A 433 -3.88 3.61 15.27
N ALA A 434 -4.72 4.47 15.86
CA ALA A 434 -4.62 5.91 15.73
C ALA A 434 -3.25 6.44 16.18
N ARG A 435 -2.75 5.95 17.33
CA ARG A 435 -1.41 6.26 17.84
C ARG A 435 -0.31 5.83 16.86
N THR A 436 -0.27 4.56 16.46
CA THR A 436 0.73 4.08 15.50
C THR A 436 0.68 4.87 14.20
N LEU A 437 -0.50 5.05 13.62
CA LEU A 437 -0.64 5.79 12.36
C LEU A 437 -0.16 7.23 12.51
N GLY A 438 -0.48 7.89 13.63
CA GLY A 438 0.00 9.24 13.90
C GLY A 438 1.52 9.32 14.00
N CYS A 439 2.15 8.40 14.75
CA CYS A 439 3.61 8.32 14.85
C CYS A 439 4.28 8.10 13.48
N VAL A 440 3.77 7.18 12.66
CA VAL A 440 4.32 6.92 11.32
C VAL A 440 4.27 8.16 10.44
N ILE A 441 3.15 8.90 10.47
CA ILE A 441 3.00 10.15 9.71
C ILE A 441 3.99 11.22 10.19
N VAL A 442 4.21 11.33 11.50
CA VAL A 442 5.22 12.22 12.08
C VAL A 442 6.62 11.82 11.62
N ASP A 443 7.00 10.55 11.73
CA ASP A 443 8.33 10.06 11.33
C ASP A 443 8.62 10.33 9.83
N ILE A 444 7.58 10.21 9.00
CA ILE A 444 7.66 10.50 7.56
C ILE A 444 7.80 12.00 7.27
N LEU A 445 7.18 12.88 8.07
CA LEU A 445 7.08 14.31 7.77
C LEU A 445 8.11 15.15 8.52
N THR A 446 8.37 14.84 9.78
CA THR A 446 9.38 15.49 10.64
C THR A 446 10.61 14.58 10.70
N LEU A 447 11.72 14.98 10.05
CA LEU A 447 12.97 14.22 10.09
C LEU A 447 13.66 14.24 11.46
N ASP A 448 13.37 15.26 12.25
CA ASP A 448 13.96 15.51 13.55
C ASP A 448 12.92 15.32 14.65
N SER A 449 13.34 14.74 15.77
CA SER A 449 12.55 14.69 16.99
C SER A 449 12.56 16.02 17.76
N LEU A 450 13.37 16.98 17.29
CA LEU A 450 13.50 18.30 17.91
C LEU A 450 12.19 19.07 17.76
N TYR A 451 11.69 19.54 18.90
CA TYR A 451 10.42 20.26 18.97
C TYR A 451 9.21 19.45 18.50
N ASN A 452 9.20 18.11 18.62
CA ASN A 452 8.01 17.30 18.40
C ASN A 452 7.10 17.21 19.64
N ASP A 453 7.22 18.16 20.56
CA ASP A 453 6.29 18.31 21.67
C ASP A 453 4.87 18.55 21.14
N VAL A 454 3.93 17.95 21.85
CA VAL A 454 2.49 18.05 21.61
C VAL A 454 1.99 19.45 21.98
N ASN A 455 2.59 20.08 22.99
CA ASN A 455 2.22 21.41 23.43
C ASN A 455 2.59 22.47 22.38
N TRP A 456 1.60 23.31 22.04
CA TRP A 456 1.80 24.40 21.11
C TRP A 456 2.54 25.53 21.82
N GLN A 457 3.70 25.92 21.29
CA GLN A 457 4.51 26.98 21.85
C GLN A 457 3.95 28.36 21.52
N ASP A 458 4.55 29.41 22.07
CA ASP A 458 4.20 30.78 21.71
C ASP A 458 4.26 31.00 20.19
N PRO A 459 3.31 31.77 19.62
CA PRO A 459 3.28 32.01 18.18
C PRO A 459 4.59 32.53 17.61
N ASP A 460 5.38 33.29 18.38
CA ASP A 460 6.69 33.80 17.94
C ASP A 460 7.76 32.69 17.81
N PHE A 461 7.59 31.57 18.52
CA PHE A 461 8.50 30.43 18.44
C PHE A 461 8.56 29.81 17.03
N ARG A 462 7.51 30.00 16.22
CA ARG A 462 7.48 29.57 14.82
C ARG A 462 8.64 30.12 13.98
N LYS A 463 9.21 31.28 14.38
CA LYS A 463 10.37 31.89 13.71
C LYS A 463 11.62 31.02 13.85
N VAL A 464 11.73 30.27 14.95
CA VAL A 464 12.85 29.34 15.24
C VAL A 464 12.71 28.04 14.45
N THR A 465 11.48 27.56 14.23
CA THR A 465 11.20 26.28 13.55
C THR A 465 10.95 26.40 12.04
N THR A 466 11.16 27.59 11.46
CA THR A 466 10.82 27.92 10.06
C THR A 466 11.31 26.88 9.04
N GLU A 467 12.58 26.44 9.15
CA GLU A 467 13.17 25.47 8.20
C GLU A 467 12.45 24.12 8.24
N ARG A 468 12.26 23.58 9.44
CA ARG A 468 11.54 22.33 9.68
C ARG A 468 10.11 22.42 9.18
N ASP A 469 9.43 23.52 9.49
CA ASP A 469 8.03 23.71 9.11
C ASP A 469 7.88 23.78 7.57
N ILE A 470 8.79 24.46 6.87
CA ILE A 470 8.88 24.48 5.40
C ILE A 470 9.16 23.08 4.84
N LEU A 471 10.03 22.29 5.49
CA LEU A 471 10.32 20.92 5.07
C LEU A 471 9.07 20.03 5.16
N VAL A 472 8.33 20.11 6.26
CA VAL A 472 7.05 19.40 6.44
C VAL A 472 6.07 19.79 5.33
N TRP A 473 5.90 21.09 5.09
CA TRP A 473 5.06 21.60 4.00
C TRP A 473 5.48 21.05 2.63
N LYS A 474 6.78 21.10 2.34
CA LYS A 474 7.32 20.61 1.06
C LYS A 474 7.08 19.11 0.89
N ARG A 475 7.31 18.30 1.92
CA ARG A 475 7.04 16.85 1.89
C ARG A 475 5.58 16.54 1.64
N LEU A 476 4.69 17.29 2.27
CA LEU A 476 3.25 17.12 2.09
C LEU A 476 2.78 17.57 0.70
N ALA A 477 3.41 18.60 0.13
CA ALA A 477 3.19 19.01 -1.25
C ALA A 477 3.74 17.98 -2.27
N ASP A 478 4.86 17.36 -1.94
CA ASP A 478 5.45 16.26 -2.72
C ASP A 478 4.63 14.96 -2.58
N MET A 479 3.92 14.75 -1.47
CA MET A 479 3.11 13.55 -1.20
C MET A 479 1.67 13.91 -0.83
N PRO A 480 0.85 14.33 -1.81
CA PRO A 480 -0.48 14.90 -1.55
C PRO A 480 -1.47 13.90 -0.93
N PHE A 481 -1.26 12.59 -1.05
CA PHE A 481 -2.12 11.58 -0.44
C PHE A 481 -2.07 11.58 1.10
N LEU A 482 -0.98 12.09 1.69
CA LEU A 482 -0.87 12.23 3.14
C LEU A 482 -1.92 13.21 3.68
N TRP A 483 -2.33 14.23 2.91
CA TRP A 483 -3.48 15.07 3.28
C TRP A 483 -4.76 14.26 3.41
N SER A 484 -4.99 13.29 2.53
CA SER A 484 -6.18 12.42 2.60
C SER A 484 -6.17 11.56 3.86
N ILE A 485 -4.99 11.07 4.28
CA ILE A 485 -4.85 10.34 5.55
C ILE A 485 -5.11 11.27 6.74
N LEU A 486 -4.48 12.47 6.76
CA LEU A 486 -4.69 13.47 7.81
C LEU A 486 -6.17 13.81 7.99
N GLN A 487 -6.88 14.09 6.89
CA GLN A 487 -8.29 14.46 6.92
C GLN A 487 -9.18 13.30 7.35
N GLU A 488 -8.96 12.10 6.83
CA GLU A 488 -9.85 10.98 7.10
C GLU A 488 -9.73 10.48 8.54
N PHE A 489 -8.53 10.45 9.11
CA PHE A 489 -8.29 9.97 10.46
C PHE A 489 -8.42 11.08 11.53
N SER A 490 -8.66 12.33 11.11
CA SER A 490 -8.81 13.48 12.01
C SER A 490 -9.97 13.38 13.00
N SER A 491 -10.96 12.51 12.77
CA SER A 491 -12.04 12.27 13.73
C SER A 491 -11.56 11.59 15.03
N SER A 492 -10.37 11.01 15.04
CA SER A 492 -9.75 10.46 16.26
C SER A 492 -8.87 11.52 16.92
N CYS A 493 -9.24 11.93 18.14
CA CYS A 493 -8.44 12.86 18.95
C CYS A 493 -7.05 12.31 19.26
N VAL A 494 -6.93 10.99 19.49
CA VAL A 494 -5.65 10.28 19.67
C VAL A 494 -4.77 10.43 18.42
N PHE A 495 -5.33 10.21 17.22
CA PHE A 495 -4.56 10.38 15.98
C PHE A 495 -4.04 11.82 15.85
N LEU A 496 -4.91 12.82 16.03
CA LEU A 496 -4.49 14.21 15.98
C LEU A 496 -3.43 14.54 17.03
N TYR A 497 -3.54 13.97 18.24
CA TYR A 497 -2.59 14.21 19.34
C TYR A 497 -1.18 13.88 18.90
N TYR A 498 -0.99 12.69 18.33
CA TYR A 498 0.31 12.27 17.81
C TYR A 498 0.75 13.09 16.60
N VAL A 499 -0.18 13.54 15.76
CA VAL A 499 0.14 14.35 14.56
C VAL A 499 0.23 15.86 14.86
N SER A 500 0.07 16.28 16.12
CA SER A 500 0.14 17.69 16.55
C SER A 500 1.35 18.45 16.00
N PRO A 501 2.59 17.90 16.02
CA PRO A 501 3.76 18.61 15.50
C PRO A 501 3.65 18.95 14.02
N VAL A 502 3.08 18.04 13.22
CA VAL A 502 2.86 18.24 11.77
C VAL A 502 1.81 19.33 11.55
N LEU A 503 0.68 19.28 12.27
CA LEU A 503 -0.37 20.30 12.14
C LEU A 503 0.15 21.68 12.52
N ARG A 504 0.93 21.76 13.60
CA ARG A 504 1.58 22.99 14.05
C ARG A 504 2.52 23.56 13.00
N SER A 505 3.38 22.71 12.41
CA SER A 505 4.27 23.11 11.30
C SER A 505 3.50 23.64 10.10
N LEU A 506 2.40 22.98 9.71
CA LEU A 506 1.58 23.41 8.58
C LEU A 506 0.88 24.75 8.85
N VAL A 507 0.32 24.94 10.06
CA VAL A 507 -0.26 26.23 10.45
C VAL A 507 0.81 27.32 10.46
N ALA A 508 2.02 27.03 10.97
CA ALA A 508 3.13 27.98 10.98
C ALA A 508 3.52 28.44 9.56
N VAL A 509 3.64 27.54 8.60
CA VAL A 509 3.94 27.90 7.20
C VAL A 509 2.84 28.75 6.60
N VAL A 510 1.58 28.38 6.80
CA VAL A 510 0.44 29.16 6.29
C VAL A 510 0.42 30.55 6.93
N MET A 511 0.60 30.66 8.24
CA MET A 511 0.67 31.93 8.96
C MET A 511 1.81 32.81 8.44
N ASN A 512 3.02 32.26 8.31
CA ASN A 512 4.19 33.00 7.81
C ASN A 512 3.98 33.51 6.38
N HIS A 513 3.33 32.73 5.51
CA HIS A 513 3.00 33.19 4.15
C HIS A 513 1.94 34.30 4.15
N LEU A 514 0.87 34.13 4.92
CA LEU A 514 -0.24 35.09 4.99
C LEU A 514 0.19 36.43 5.60
N GLU A 515 1.10 36.42 6.57
CA GLU A 515 1.65 37.61 7.22
C GLU A 515 2.37 38.55 6.23
N VAL A 516 3.06 37.98 5.24
CA VAL A 516 3.86 38.74 4.26
C VAL A 516 3.17 38.90 2.91
N SER A 517 2.04 38.22 2.68
CA SER A 517 1.31 38.27 1.42
C SER A 517 0.78 39.68 1.11
N ARG A 518 0.79 40.04 -0.17
CA ARG A 518 0.27 41.31 -0.70
C ARG A 518 -0.96 41.11 -1.59
N GLU A 519 -1.50 39.90 -1.62
CA GLU A 519 -2.74 39.59 -2.32
C GLU A 519 -3.92 40.34 -1.71
N ALA A 520 -4.89 40.73 -2.55
CA ALA A 520 -6.07 41.45 -2.07
C ALA A 520 -6.97 40.58 -1.18
N ARG A 521 -7.02 39.26 -1.44
CA ARG A 521 -7.84 38.30 -0.70
C ARG A 521 -7.07 37.02 -0.43
N MET A 522 -7.32 36.39 0.72
CA MET A 522 -6.71 35.12 1.09
C MET A 522 -6.97 34.02 0.04
N LYS A 523 -8.17 34.01 -0.57
CA LYS A 523 -8.52 33.07 -1.65
C LYS A 523 -7.57 33.09 -2.86
N ASN A 524 -6.89 34.21 -3.11
CA ASN A 524 -5.92 34.31 -4.20
C ASN A 524 -4.63 33.52 -3.90
N CYS A 525 -4.32 33.27 -2.62
CA CYS A 525 -3.23 32.39 -2.19
C CYS A 525 -3.65 30.91 -2.25
N ALA A 526 -4.00 30.39 -3.44
CA ALA A 526 -4.74 29.13 -3.61
C ALA A 526 -4.24 27.94 -2.75
N GLN A 527 -2.92 27.67 -2.74
CA GLN A 527 -2.35 26.56 -1.96
C GLN A 527 -2.47 26.76 -0.44
N HIS A 528 -2.19 27.97 0.04
CA HIS A 528 -2.24 28.30 1.46
C HIS A 528 -3.69 28.43 1.96
N TYR A 529 -4.59 28.96 1.12
CA TYR A 529 -6.02 28.97 1.36
C TYR A 529 -6.58 27.55 1.50
N GLU A 530 -6.28 26.67 0.54
CA GLU A 530 -6.74 25.28 0.59
C GLU A 530 -6.18 24.56 1.84
N ALA A 531 -4.89 24.73 2.14
CA ALA A 531 -4.30 24.16 3.34
C ALA A 531 -4.93 24.70 4.62
N ALA A 532 -5.20 26.01 4.72
CA ALA A 532 -5.86 26.60 5.88
C ALA A 532 -7.25 25.99 6.11
N VAL A 533 -8.06 25.86 5.05
CA VAL A 533 -9.38 25.21 5.12
C VAL A 533 -9.24 23.76 5.60
N ARG A 534 -8.30 22.99 5.04
CA ARG A 534 -8.05 21.60 5.44
C ARG A 534 -7.58 21.47 6.90
N LEU A 535 -6.74 22.39 7.37
CA LEU A 535 -6.25 22.41 8.75
C LEU A 535 -7.39 22.68 9.73
N VAL A 536 -8.22 23.70 9.49
CA VAL A 536 -9.39 23.99 10.33
C VAL A 536 -10.37 22.82 10.31
N TYR A 537 -10.56 22.16 9.16
CA TYR A 537 -11.35 20.93 9.07
C TYR A 537 -10.80 19.83 9.99
N CYS A 538 -9.50 19.50 9.90
CA CYS A 538 -8.89 18.47 10.75
C CYS A 538 -9.03 18.81 12.24
N LEU A 539 -8.74 20.05 12.64
CA LEU A 539 -8.86 20.52 14.02
C LEU A 539 -10.30 20.43 14.53
N THR A 540 -11.28 20.71 13.67
CA THR A 540 -12.70 20.61 13.99
C THR A 540 -13.14 19.15 14.15
N GLN A 541 -12.72 18.26 13.24
CA GLN A 541 -13.13 16.85 13.27
C GLN A 541 -12.68 16.15 14.55
N GLY A 542 -11.48 16.45 15.05
CA GLY A 542 -11.02 15.90 16.32
C GLY A 542 -11.41 16.74 17.53
N SER A 543 -12.35 17.68 17.38
CA SER A 543 -12.87 18.53 18.46
C SER A 543 -11.81 19.36 19.21
N TRP A 544 -10.67 19.62 18.57
CA TRP A 544 -9.62 20.48 19.14
C TRP A 544 -10.01 21.93 19.17
N ILE A 545 -10.88 22.35 18.25
CA ILE A 545 -11.52 23.67 18.24
C ILE A 545 -13.02 23.46 18.32
N SER A 546 -13.67 24.16 19.24
CA SER A 546 -15.12 24.08 19.45
C SER A 546 -15.85 25.18 18.68
N PRO A 547 -17.15 25.00 18.38
CA PRO A 547 -17.97 26.09 17.91
C PRO A 547 -17.93 27.28 18.89
N PRO A 548 -17.86 28.53 18.40
CA PRO A 548 -17.95 28.95 16.99
C PRO A 548 -16.62 28.97 16.21
N LEU A 549 -15.47 28.73 16.84
CA LEU A 549 -14.15 28.75 16.18
C LEU A 549 -14.02 27.70 15.05
N SER A 550 -14.73 26.58 15.15
CA SER A 550 -14.82 25.58 14.08
C SER A 550 -15.28 26.13 12.73
N ASN A 551 -16.08 27.22 12.76
CA ASN A 551 -16.70 27.80 11.57
C ASN A 551 -15.83 28.89 10.91
N VAL A 552 -14.66 29.21 11.49
CA VAL A 552 -13.75 30.27 11.00
C VAL A 552 -13.29 30.04 9.55
N SER A 553 -13.25 28.78 9.09
CA SER A 553 -12.90 28.47 7.70
C SER A 553 -13.89 29.05 6.67
N GLU A 554 -15.15 29.31 7.05
CA GLU A 554 -16.15 29.96 6.19
C GLU A 554 -15.81 31.43 5.91
N LEU A 555 -14.97 32.07 6.74
CA LEU A 555 -14.53 33.46 6.59
C LEU A 555 -13.37 33.61 5.60
N PHE A 556 -12.55 32.58 5.42
CA PHE A 556 -11.33 32.62 4.58
C PHE A 556 -11.54 33.11 3.13
N PRO A 557 -12.66 32.85 2.43
CA PRO A 557 -12.88 33.37 1.07
C PRO A 557 -12.99 34.90 0.98
N TYR A 558 -13.33 35.55 2.10
CA TYR A 558 -13.75 36.95 2.15
C TYR A 558 -12.69 37.87 2.74
N VAL A 559 -11.84 37.35 3.62
CA VAL A 559 -10.82 38.12 4.33
C VAL A 559 -9.57 38.39 3.50
N THR A 560 -8.86 39.45 3.87
CA THR A 560 -7.49 39.72 3.41
C THR A 560 -6.51 38.66 3.96
N PRO A 561 -5.32 38.47 3.35
CA PRO A 561 -4.32 37.55 3.88
C PRO A 561 -3.94 37.85 5.34
N TYR A 562 -3.78 39.13 5.70
CA TYR A 562 -3.41 39.51 7.07
C TYR A 562 -4.50 39.19 8.09
N GLU A 563 -5.77 39.43 7.75
CA GLU A 563 -6.90 38.99 8.59
C GLU A 563 -6.95 37.45 8.69
N GLY A 564 -6.67 36.73 7.60
CA GLY A 564 -6.49 35.27 7.62
C GLY A 564 -5.39 34.82 8.58
N TYR A 565 -4.26 35.53 8.61
CA TYR A 565 -3.20 35.33 9.61
C TYR A 565 -3.70 35.56 11.04
N LEU A 566 -4.45 36.63 11.30
CA LEU A 566 -5.02 36.92 12.63
C LEU A 566 -6.02 35.85 13.09
N LEU A 567 -6.84 35.32 12.17
CA LEU A 567 -7.75 34.21 12.45
C LEU A 567 -7.00 32.94 12.85
N LEU A 568 -5.96 32.57 12.09
CA LEU A 568 -5.10 31.42 12.44
C LEU A 568 -4.32 31.65 13.74
N LEU A 569 -3.91 32.89 14.02
CA LEU A 569 -3.28 33.26 15.30
C LEU A 569 -4.24 33.08 16.48
N ALA A 570 -5.52 33.41 16.31
CA ALA A 570 -6.55 33.18 17.33
C ALA A 570 -6.72 31.67 17.60
N LEU A 571 -6.77 30.84 16.55
CA LEU A 571 -6.81 29.37 16.67
C LEU A 571 -5.55 28.82 17.35
N TRP A 572 -4.37 29.31 16.97
CA TRP A 572 -3.10 28.91 17.59
C TRP A 572 -3.10 29.19 19.09
N ARG A 573 -3.51 30.39 19.51
CA ARG A 573 -3.62 30.76 20.92
C ARG A 573 -4.63 29.90 21.66
N TYR A 574 -5.79 29.63 21.04
CA TYR A 574 -6.79 28.74 21.62
C TYR A 574 -6.23 27.33 21.86
N ILE A 575 -5.52 26.75 20.88
CA ILE A 575 -4.91 25.41 21.01
C ILE A 575 -3.76 25.44 22.03
N LYS A 576 -2.99 26.53 22.12
CA LYS A 576 -1.99 26.70 23.18
C LYS A 576 -2.62 26.67 24.57
N ASP A 577 -3.71 27.42 24.77
CA ASP A 577 -4.39 27.53 26.05
C ASP A 577 -5.17 26.25 26.40
N LYS A 578 -5.67 25.53 25.38
CA LYS A 578 -6.34 24.24 25.49
C LYS A 578 -5.55 23.17 24.70
N PRO A 579 -4.40 22.70 25.23
CA PRO A 579 -3.46 21.85 24.51
C PRO A 579 -4.11 20.57 24.00
N PRO A 580 -3.58 19.94 22.94
CA PRO A 580 -4.05 18.63 22.49
C PRO A 580 -4.10 17.60 23.61
N SER A 581 -5.13 16.77 23.64
CA SER A 581 -5.28 15.66 24.60
C SER A 581 -5.60 14.36 23.87
N GLU A 582 -5.12 13.24 24.40
CA GLU A 582 -5.48 11.90 23.93
C GLU A 582 -6.83 11.43 24.51
N PHE A 583 -7.38 12.14 25.50
CA PHE A 583 -8.62 11.76 26.17
C PHE A 583 -9.84 12.42 25.52
N GLU A 584 -10.71 11.60 24.92
CA GLU A 584 -11.89 12.08 24.17
C GLU A 584 -12.86 12.90 25.04
N THR A 585 -12.99 12.58 26.33
CA THR A 585 -13.84 13.32 27.29
C THR A 585 -13.34 14.75 27.49
N GLU A 586 -12.04 14.94 27.73
CA GLU A 586 -11.43 16.26 27.92
C GLU A 586 -11.56 17.13 26.67
N VAL A 587 -11.53 16.51 25.49
CA VAL A 587 -11.66 17.23 24.23
C VAL A 587 -13.12 17.63 23.97
N LYS A 588 -14.09 16.78 24.29
CA LYS A 588 -15.52 17.06 24.13
C LYS A 588 -16.05 18.13 25.08
N GLU A 589 -15.46 18.25 26.27
CA GLU A 589 -15.86 19.24 27.28
C GLU A 589 -15.33 20.66 26.97
N ARG A 590 -14.54 20.85 25.90
CA ARG A 590 -13.95 22.15 25.56
C ARG A 590 -14.99 23.14 25.07
N THR A 591 -15.10 24.25 25.80
CA THR A 591 -15.87 25.43 25.39
C THR A 591 -14.96 26.48 24.75
N CYS A 592 -15.51 27.39 23.94
CA CYS A 592 -14.78 28.55 23.44
C CYS A 592 -15.07 29.77 24.30
N ASP A 593 -14.05 30.32 24.96
CA ASP A 593 -14.19 31.53 25.77
C ASP A 593 -14.24 32.78 24.89
N GLY A 594 -14.90 33.84 25.37
CA GLY A 594 -15.11 35.08 24.59
C GLY A 594 -13.82 35.80 24.19
N SER A 595 -12.72 35.58 24.92
CA SER A 595 -11.40 36.18 24.64
C SER A 595 -10.86 35.80 23.25
N HIS A 596 -11.02 34.55 22.83
CA HIS A 596 -10.57 34.06 21.53
C HIS A 596 -11.45 34.54 20.38
N MET A 597 -12.69 34.93 20.68
CA MET A 597 -13.65 35.43 19.71
C MET A 597 -13.53 36.92 19.42
N LEU A 598 -12.83 37.71 20.25
CA LEU A 598 -12.68 39.16 20.04
C LEU A 598 -12.10 39.49 18.65
N ILE A 599 -11.08 38.75 18.22
CA ILE A 599 -10.45 38.95 16.90
C ILE A 599 -11.42 38.58 15.79
N VAL A 600 -12.10 37.43 15.93
CA VAL A 600 -13.08 36.94 14.95
C VAL A 600 -14.22 37.95 14.79
N ASN A 601 -14.77 38.43 15.90
CA ASN A 601 -15.85 39.41 15.92
C ASN A 601 -15.43 40.74 15.28
N SER A 602 -14.23 41.23 15.61
CA SER A 602 -13.68 42.46 15.02
C SER A 602 -13.55 42.35 13.50
N ILE A 603 -13.03 41.22 13.00
CA ILE A 603 -12.87 40.97 11.55
C ILE A 603 -14.24 40.88 10.86
N ILE A 604 -15.21 40.19 11.46
CA ILE A 604 -16.58 40.11 10.92
C ILE A 604 -17.21 41.50 10.85
N HIS A 605 -17.09 42.31 11.91
CA HIS A 605 -17.63 43.67 11.94
C HIS A 605 -16.97 44.61 10.92
N ALA A 606 -15.64 44.52 10.76
CA ALA A 606 -14.90 45.33 9.78
C ALA A 606 -15.29 45.04 8.32
N ASN A 607 -15.85 43.85 8.06
CA ASN A 607 -16.19 43.33 6.74
C ASN A 607 -17.69 42.96 6.65
N ILE A 608 -18.52 43.66 7.42
CA ILE A 608 -19.94 43.32 7.58
C ILE A 608 -20.74 43.41 6.27
N ASP A 609 -20.27 44.26 5.35
CA ASP A 609 -20.83 44.50 4.02
C ASP A 609 -20.89 43.22 3.16
N HIS A 610 -19.95 42.29 3.35
CA HIS A 610 -19.90 41.04 2.59
C HIS A 610 -19.90 39.76 3.46
N MET A 611 -19.66 39.86 4.77
CA MET A 611 -19.73 38.72 5.71
C MET A 611 -20.96 38.72 6.64
N GLY A 612 -21.85 39.72 6.55
CA GLY A 612 -23.01 39.83 7.46
C GLY A 612 -23.93 38.60 7.51
N HIS A 613 -24.04 37.87 6.40
CA HIS A 613 -24.82 36.62 6.33
C HIS A 613 -24.22 35.46 7.16
N LEU A 614 -22.95 35.54 7.55
CA LEU A 614 -22.26 34.54 8.37
C LEU A 614 -22.33 34.84 9.88
N CYS A 615 -22.74 36.06 10.27
CA CYS A 615 -22.84 36.46 11.68
C CYS A 615 -23.68 35.50 12.51
N THR A 616 -24.83 35.05 11.99
CA THR A 616 -25.74 34.16 12.71
C THR A 616 -25.08 32.82 13.08
N ARG A 617 -24.18 32.31 12.23
CA ARG A 617 -23.41 31.07 12.48
C ARG A 617 -22.26 31.25 13.46
N MET A 618 -21.71 32.46 13.58
CA MET A 618 -20.54 32.75 14.40
C MET A 618 -20.89 33.25 15.80
N PHE A 619 -22.05 33.91 15.95
CA PHE A 619 -22.47 34.52 17.22
C PHE A 619 -23.45 33.68 18.04
N ASN A 620 -23.89 32.50 17.54
CA ASN A 620 -24.83 31.62 18.24
C ASN A 620 -26.03 32.42 18.83
N MET A 621 -26.60 33.33 18.01
CA MET A 621 -27.79 34.13 18.38
C MET A 621 -29.06 33.30 18.36
#